data_AF-A0A6P0XS28-F1
#
_entry.id   AF-A0A6P0XS28-F1
#
_cell.length_a   1.000
_cell.length_b   1.000
_cell.length_c   1.000
_cell.angle_alpha   90.00
_cell.angle_beta   90.00
_cell.angle_gamma   90.00
#
_symmetry.space_group_name_H-M   'P 1'
#
loop_
_entity.id
_entity.type
_entity.pdbx_description
1 polymer ?
#
loop_
_entity_poly.entity_id
_entity_poly.type
_entity_poly.pdbx_seq_one_letter_code
_entity_poly.pdbx_strand_id
1 'polypeptide(L)'
;MTNILLVPIHLDALYLNQQEAVVEEMTDYSKLPYFDGQQQRNNDKPYLSDTVLSPPFENLNLNLKAGIHLHLALPDALTRGKVADDSSIQFPLVPNRWLIMRRGCGLPDKQWVVESDYLYADGEEPEDTINILHDPTGENDDRRPYRYLGRKLELSQWQAGGSAEYTEALSVMGPHARLTSLDNEKATFAAFYPNCRSVFGFHDPDYTQATPPKGLEYDVIGWYST
;
A
#
# COMPACT_ATOMS: atom_id res chain seq x y z
N MET A 1 -32.69 7.27 4.33
CA MET A 1 -31.79 8.40 4.05
C MET A 1 -30.39 7.92 4.36
N THR A 2 -29.50 7.94 3.38
CA THR A 2 -28.10 7.57 3.60
C THR A 2 -27.38 8.79 4.18
N ASN A 3 -26.91 8.70 5.42
CA ASN A 3 -26.11 9.76 6.01
C ASN A 3 -24.70 9.67 5.43
N ILE A 4 -24.30 10.69 4.68
CA ILE A 4 -22.94 10.82 4.13
C ILE A 4 -22.15 11.70 5.09
N LEU A 5 -21.06 11.17 5.66
CA LEU A 5 -20.08 11.93 6.42
C LEU A 5 -18.89 12.23 5.51
N LEU A 6 -18.63 13.50 5.25
CA LEU A 6 -17.41 13.92 4.55
C LEU A 6 -16.36 14.28 5.60
N VAL A 7 -15.23 13.57 5.58
CA VAL A 7 -14.08 13.83 6.45
C VAL A 7 -12.91 14.26 5.56
N PRO A 8 -12.35 15.47 5.74
CA PRO A 8 -11.18 15.88 4.98
C PRO A 8 -9.97 15.02 5.35
N ILE A 9 -9.12 14.74 4.37
CA ILE A 9 -7.83 14.08 4.54
C ILE A 9 -6.71 15.04 4.11
N HIS A 10 -5.50 14.79 4.60
CA HIS A 10 -4.32 15.50 4.09
C HIS A 10 -3.72 14.70 2.93
N LEU A 11 -3.32 15.41 1.87
CA LEU A 11 -2.72 14.83 0.68
C LEU A 11 -1.36 15.46 0.45
N ASP A 12 -0.31 14.66 0.58
CA ASP A 12 1.05 15.06 0.22
C ASP A 12 1.31 14.70 -1.24
N ALA A 13 1.97 15.60 -1.98
CA ALA A 13 2.33 15.38 -3.37
C ALA A 13 3.83 15.63 -3.57
N LEU A 14 4.55 14.58 -3.94
CA LEU A 14 5.95 14.63 -4.34
C LEU A 14 6.04 14.56 -5.86
N TYR A 15 6.67 15.57 -6.46
CA TYR A 15 6.94 15.59 -7.89
C TYR A 15 8.40 15.20 -8.16
N LEU A 16 8.59 14.28 -9.10
CA LEU A 16 9.89 13.82 -9.58
C LEU A 16 9.99 14.05 -11.09
N ASN A 17 10.99 14.82 -11.53
CA ASN A 17 11.25 15.09 -12.94
C ASN A 17 11.98 13.93 -13.66
N GLN A 18 12.60 13.06 -12.89
CA GLN A 18 13.31 11.87 -13.32
C GLN A 18 13.18 10.79 -12.25
N GLN A 19 13.64 9.57 -12.55
CA GLN A 19 13.69 8.52 -11.54
C GLN A 19 14.69 8.91 -10.44
N GLU A 20 14.29 8.76 -9.18
CA GLU A 20 15.13 9.07 -8.01
C GLU A 20 15.20 7.86 -7.08
N ALA A 21 16.41 7.61 -6.56
CA ALA A 21 16.63 6.60 -5.54
C ALA A 21 16.22 7.16 -4.17
N VAL A 22 15.36 6.44 -3.46
CA VAL A 22 14.84 6.82 -2.15
C VAL A 22 15.01 5.68 -1.16
N VAL A 23 14.71 5.96 0.10
CA VAL A 23 14.64 4.93 1.13
C VAL A 23 13.55 3.92 0.76
N GLU A 24 13.89 2.64 0.79
CA GLU A 24 12.96 1.52 0.55
C GLU A 24 12.01 1.26 1.73
N GLU A 25 11.09 0.32 1.56
CA GLU A 25 10.27 -0.22 2.64
C GLU A 25 11.12 -0.65 3.83
N MET A 26 10.57 -0.58 5.05
CA MET A 26 11.27 -1.10 6.22
C MET A 26 11.44 -2.62 6.18
N THR A 27 10.65 -3.32 5.37
CA THR A 27 10.63 -4.78 5.31
C THR A 27 10.30 -5.25 3.90
N ASP A 28 11.03 -6.26 3.44
CA ASP A 28 10.80 -6.94 2.18
C ASP A 28 10.70 -8.46 2.42
N TYR A 29 9.47 -8.94 2.57
CA TYR A 29 9.15 -10.35 2.82
C TYR A 29 9.44 -11.24 1.62
N SER A 30 9.67 -10.68 0.42
CA SER A 30 10.10 -11.47 -0.75
C SER A 30 11.46 -12.13 -0.56
N LYS A 31 12.26 -11.63 0.40
CA LYS A 31 13.58 -12.17 0.79
C LYS A 31 13.49 -13.42 1.67
N LEU A 32 12.31 -13.77 2.21
CA LEU A 32 12.17 -14.96 3.06
C LEU A 32 12.46 -16.25 2.28
N PRO A 33 13.06 -17.27 2.93
CA PRO A 33 13.18 -18.59 2.35
C PRO A 33 11.82 -19.30 2.33
N TYR A 34 11.51 -19.96 1.21
CA TYR A 34 10.30 -20.77 1.08
C TYR A 34 10.44 -21.81 -0.04
N PHE A 35 9.52 -22.79 -0.06
CA PHE A 35 9.47 -23.80 -1.12
C PHE A 35 8.31 -23.50 -2.07
N ASP A 36 8.60 -23.19 -3.34
CA ASP A 36 7.57 -22.81 -4.33
C ASP A 36 6.85 -24.01 -4.97
N GLY A 37 7.02 -25.21 -4.41
CA GLY A 37 6.51 -26.47 -4.97
C GLY A 37 7.47 -27.17 -5.92
N GLN A 38 8.46 -26.46 -6.48
CA GLN A 38 9.47 -27.03 -7.37
C GLN A 38 10.87 -26.97 -6.75
N GLN A 39 11.25 -25.84 -6.16
CA GLN A 39 12.57 -25.61 -5.59
C GLN A 39 12.52 -24.72 -4.35
N GLN A 40 13.60 -24.77 -3.57
CA GLN A 40 13.79 -23.87 -2.44
C GLN A 40 14.23 -22.50 -2.98
N ARG A 41 13.51 -21.45 -2.60
CA ARG A 41 13.83 -20.05 -2.87
C ARG A 41 14.54 -19.43 -1.67
N ASN A 42 15.49 -18.54 -1.93
CA ASN A 42 16.29 -17.83 -0.91
C ASN A 42 16.89 -18.75 0.16
N ASN A 43 17.28 -19.98 -0.21
CA ASN A 43 17.73 -21.02 0.72
C ASN A 43 19.11 -20.74 1.35
N ASP A 44 19.76 -19.68 0.93
CA ASP A 44 21.00 -19.13 1.48
C ASP A 44 20.74 -18.24 2.72
N LYS A 45 19.48 -17.90 3.02
CA LYS A 45 19.09 -17.04 4.15
C LYS A 45 18.20 -17.78 5.16
N PRO A 46 18.29 -17.46 6.46
CA PRO A 46 17.42 -18.05 7.48
C PRO A 46 16.01 -17.42 7.48
N TYR A 47 15.02 -18.13 8.03
CA TYR A 47 13.67 -17.58 8.24
C TYR A 47 13.63 -16.74 9.52
N LEU A 48 14.21 -15.54 9.47
CA LEU A 48 14.31 -14.62 10.61
C LEU A 48 13.89 -13.20 10.19
N SER A 49 13.45 -12.37 11.14
CA SER A 49 13.11 -10.97 10.88
C SER A 49 14.26 -10.20 10.24
N ASP A 50 15.49 -10.43 10.68
CA ASP A 50 16.69 -9.77 10.14
C ASP A 50 16.94 -10.03 8.65
N THR A 51 16.34 -11.10 8.09
CA THR A 51 16.45 -11.41 6.65
C THR A 51 15.62 -10.49 5.76
N VAL A 52 14.55 -9.92 6.32
CA VAL A 52 13.59 -9.09 5.59
C VAL A 52 13.72 -7.60 5.90
N LEU A 53 14.27 -7.26 7.07
CA LEU A 53 14.44 -5.87 7.48
C LEU A 53 15.44 -5.14 6.59
N SER A 54 15.09 -3.91 6.21
CA SER A 54 16.01 -3.05 5.47
C SER A 54 17.13 -2.53 6.37
N PRO A 55 18.39 -2.67 5.96
CA PRO A 55 19.53 -2.28 6.77
C PRO A 55 19.60 -0.75 6.90
N PRO A 56 19.74 -0.20 8.13
CA PRO A 56 19.92 1.23 8.31
C PRO A 56 21.11 1.75 7.50
N PHE A 57 20.93 2.89 6.82
CA PHE A 57 21.96 3.56 6.01
C PHE A 57 22.44 2.82 4.75
N GLU A 58 21.89 1.64 4.45
CA GLU A 58 22.11 0.87 3.21
C GLU A 58 20.79 0.59 2.49
N ASN A 59 19.82 1.50 2.66
CA ASN A 59 18.40 1.33 2.30
C ASN A 59 17.95 2.19 1.11
N LEU A 60 18.87 2.72 0.29
CA LEU A 60 18.53 3.48 -0.92
C LEU A 60 18.30 2.57 -2.14
N ASN A 61 17.45 1.54 -1.98
CA ASN A 61 17.25 0.48 -2.98
C ASN A 61 15.91 0.61 -3.73
N LEU A 62 15.04 1.53 -3.33
CA LEU A 62 13.79 1.82 -4.03
C LEU A 62 13.99 2.94 -5.05
N ASN A 63 13.54 2.71 -6.28
CA ASN A 63 13.57 3.70 -7.35
C ASN A 63 12.16 4.21 -7.63
N LEU A 64 11.85 5.44 -7.22
CA LEU A 64 10.60 6.08 -7.61
C LEU A 64 10.71 6.61 -9.03
N LYS A 65 9.77 6.22 -9.89
CA LYS A 65 9.70 6.65 -11.29
C LYS A 65 9.38 8.15 -11.36
N ALA A 66 9.74 8.80 -12.48
CA ALA A 66 9.31 10.18 -12.73
C ALA A 66 7.78 10.30 -12.69
N GLY A 67 7.26 11.44 -12.23
CA GLY A 67 5.82 11.68 -12.12
C GLY A 67 5.41 12.39 -10.84
N ILE A 68 4.13 12.28 -10.50
CA ILE A 68 3.56 12.78 -9.25
C ILE A 68 3.24 11.59 -8.35
N HIS A 69 3.85 11.55 -7.17
CA HIS A 69 3.56 10.60 -6.11
C HIS A 69 2.67 11.27 -5.07
N LEU A 70 1.50 10.69 -4.84
CA LEU A 70 0.56 11.12 -3.80
C LEU A 70 0.67 10.21 -2.59
N HIS A 71 0.69 10.77 -1.39
CA HIS A 71 0.62 10.05 -0.12
C HIS A 71 -0.60 10.53 0.66
N LEU A 72 -1.50 9.60 0.97
CA LEU A 72 -2.77 9.88 1.64
C LEU A 72 -2.56 9.79 3.15
N ALA A 73 -2.61 10.93 3.84
CA ALA A 73 -2.57 10.97 5.30
C ALA A 73 -4.00 10.85 5.86
N LEU A 74 -4.23 9.74 6.56
CA LEU A 74 -5.55 9.37 7.08
C LEU A 74 -5.99 10.26 8.26
N PRO A 75 -7.30 10.53 8.42
CA PRO A 75 -7.80 11.35 9.53
C PRO A 75 -7.39 10.82 10.90
N ASP A 76 -7.07 11.72 11.83
CA ASP A 76 -6.72 11.41 13.23
C ASP A 76 -7.67 10.43 13.94
N ALA A 77 -8.95 10.48 13.61
CA ALA A 77 -9.94 9.59 14.19
C ALA A 77 -9.69 8.11 13.84
N LEU A 78 -9.05 7.84 12.70
CA LEU A 78 -8.70 6.50 12.21
C LEU A 78 -7.27 6.09 12.60
N THR A 79 -6.44 7.02 13.09
CA THR A 79 -5.05 6.73 13.50
C THR A 79 -4.89 6.36 14.96
N ARG A 80 -5.98 6.41 15.75
CA ARG A 80 -5.96 6.16 17.19
C ARG A 80 -6.41 4.75 17.55
N GLY A 81 -5.46 3.93 18.01
CA GLY A 81 -5.74 2.64 18.60
C GLY A 81 -6.37 2.76 19.99
N LYS A 82 -7.22 1.78 20.35
CA LYS A 82 -7.78 1.62 21.70
C LYS A 82 -7.32 0.31 22.29
N VAL A 83 -6.87 0.33 23.54
CA VAL A 83 -6.55 -0.90 24.27
C VAL A 83 -7.86 -1.61 24.62
N ALA A 84 -7.95 -2.88 24.24
CA ALA A 84 -9.06 -3.78 24.56
C ALA A 84 -8.81 -4.51 25.89
N ASP A 85 -9.83 -5.19 26.42
CA ASP A 85 -9.77 -5.88 27.71
C ASP A 85 -8.72 -7.01 27.74
N ASP A 86 -8.42 -7.61 26.58
CA ASP A 86 -7.39 -8.64 26.40
C ASP A 86 -5.97 -8.06 26.23
N SER A 87 -5.77 -6.77 26.51
CA SER A 87 -4.53 -6.01 26.31
C SER A 87 -4.07 -5.87 24.85
N SER A 88 -4.87 -6.30 23.88
CA SER A 88 -4.61 -5.99 22.47
C SER A 88 -4.96 -4.53 22.16
N ILE A 89 -4.36 -3.99 21.11
CA ILE A 89 -4.64 -2.65 20.59
C ILE A 89 -5.50 -2.80 19.34
N GLN A 90 -6.71 -2.25 19.38
CA GLN A 90 -7.64 -2.24 18.27
C GLN A 90 -7.58 -0.89 17.55
N PHE A 91 -7.26 -0.93 16.25
CA PHE A 91 -7.32 0.22 15.36
C PHE A 91 -8.63 0.23 14.58
N PRO A 92 -9.21 1.41 14.28
CA PRO A 92 -10.32 1.52 13.35
C PRO A 92 -9.93 1.00 11.97
N LEU A 93 -10.88 0.37 11.27
CA LEU A 93 -10.73 0.12 9.84
C LEU A 93 -10.68 1.45 9.08
N VAL A 94 -9.97 1.46 7.96
CA VAL A 94 -9.81 2.63 7.10
C VAL A 94 -10.47 2.39 5.74
N PRO A 95 -10.78 3.45 4.97
CA PRO A 95 -11.25 3.28 3.60
C PRO A 95 -10.25 2.46 2.78
N ASN A 96 -10.77 1.51 2.01
CA ASN A 96 -10.01 0.55 1.21
C ASN A 96 -10.24 0.74 -0.29
N ARG A 97 -11.07 1.70 -0.69
CA ARG A 97 -11.22 2.15 -2.06
C ARG A 97 -11.01 3.65 -2.13
N TRP A 98 -10.20 4.09 -3.08
CA TRP A 98 -9.93 5.50 -3.32
C TRP A 98 -10.10 5.84 -4.79
N LEU A 99 -10.98 6.79 -5.09
CA LEU A 99 -11.10 7.40 -6.42
C LEU A 99 -10.13 8.57 -6.47
N ILE A 100 -9.15 8.48 -7.36
CA ILE A 100 -8.21 9.55 -7.68
C ILE A 100 -8.67 10.20 -8.97
N MET A 101 -8.84 11.51 -8.99
CA MET A 101 -9.19 12.26 -10.20
C MET A 101 -8.15 13.35 -10.42
N ARG A 102 -7.45 13.28 -11.55
CA ARG A 102 -6.59 14.35 -12.03
C ARG A 102 -7.39 15.30 -12.91
N ARG A 103 -7.27 16.60 -12.68
CA ARG A 103 -7.85 17.65 -13.54
C ARG A 103 -6.90 18.83 -13.74
N GLY A 104 -7.23 19.65 -14.74
CA GLY A 104 -6.60 20.94 -14.97
C GLY A 104 -5.31 20.87 -15.78
N CYS A 105 -4.52 21.94 -15.72
CA CYS A 105 -3.23 22.13 -16.42
C CYS A 105 -3.18 21.83 -17.93
N GLY A 106 -4.33 21.79 -18.61
CA GLY A 106 -4.42 21.46 -20.03
C GLY A 106 -4.17 19.98 -20.35
N LEU A 107 -4.07 19.12 -19.34
CA LEU A 107 -4.04 17.67 -19.51
C LEU A 107 -5.46 17.11 -19.58
N PRO A 108 -5.67 15.98 -20.28
CA PRO A 108 -6.92 15.24 -20.18
C PRO A 108 -7.16 14.79 -18.73
N ASP A 109 -8.40 14.98 -18.28
CA ASP A 109 -8.87 14.43 -17.02
C ASP A 109 -8.67 12.92 -17.04
N LYS A 110 -8.12 12.40 -15.94
CA LYS A 110 -7.93 10.96 -15.75
C LYS A 110 -8.42 10.57 -14.38
N GLN A 111 -8.90 9.33 -14.29
CA GLN A 111 -9.52 8.80 -13.10
C GLN A 111 -9.01 7.38 -12.85
N TRP A 112 -8.71 7.10 -11.59
CA TRP A 112 -8.21 5.80 -11.15
C TRP A 112 -8.92 5.37 -9.88
N VAL A 113 -8.98 4.06 -9.69
CA VAL A 113 -9.36 3.46 -8.42
C VAL A 113 -8.13 2.76 -7.83
N VAL A 114 -7.81 3.12 -6.59
CA VAL A 114 -6.88 2.36 -5.74
C VAL A 114 -7.70 1.42 -4.88
N GLU A 115 -7.38 0.13 -4.93
CA GLU A 115 -7.91 -0.88 -4.02
C GLU A 115 -6.81 -1.23 -3.02
N SER A 116 -6.87 -0.61 -1.85
CA SER A 116 -5.78 -0.63 -0.86
C SER A 116 -5.58 -2.00 -0.20
N ASP A 117 -6.63 -2.81 -0.14
CA ASP A 117 -6.67 -4.13 0.50
C ASP A 117 -6.61 -5.29 -0.52
N TYR A 118 -6.41 -5.02 -1.80
CA TYR A 118 -6.33 -6.07 -2.83
C TYR A 118 -5.10 -6.95 -2.64
N LEU A 119 -5.30 -8.26 -2.64
CA LEU A 119 -4.23 -9.26 -2.61
C LEU A 119 -4.02 -9.84 -4.01
N TYR A 120 -2.83 -9.62 -4.56
CA TYR A 120 -2.39 -10.25 -5.81
C TYR A 120 -2.28 -11.76 -5.63
N ALA A 121 -2.65 -12.56 -6.62
CA ALA A 121 -2.56 -14.03 -6.53
C ALA A 121 -1.13 -14.52 -6.23
N ASP A 122 -1.01 -15.70 -5.62
CA ASP A 122 0.30 -16.34 -5.46
C ASP A 122 0.99 -16.53 -6.83
N GLY A 123 2.30 -16.30 -6.87
CA GLY A 123 3.08 -16.30 -8.12
C GLY A 123 3.20 -14.93 -8.79
N GLU A 124 2.28 -13.99 -8.55
CA GLU A 124 2.34 -12.67 -9.17
C GLU A 124 3.39 -11.77 -8.50
N GLU A 125 4.11 -11.00 -9.32
CA GLU A 125 5.14 -10.04 -8.91
C GLU A 125 4.88 -8.70 -9.59
N PRO A 126 3.81 -7.97 -9.18
CA PRO A 126 3.50 -6.67 -9.75
C PRO A 126 4.62 -5.67 -9.47
N GLU A 127 4.91 -4.83 -10.47
CA GLU A 127 5.80 -3.70 -10.26
C GLU A 127 5.21 -2.70 -9.25
N ASP A 128 6.09 -1.96 -8.58
CA ASP A 128 5.73 -0.75 -7.83
C ASP A 128 4.67 -0.97 -6.73
N THR A 129 4.67 -2.19 -6.16
CA THR A 129 3.71 -2.65 -5.17
C THR A 129 4.45 -3.17 -3.94
N ILE A 130 3.93 -2.92 -2.73
CA ILE A 130 4.51 -3.45 -1.49
C ILE A 130 4.19 -4.93 -1.35
N ASN A 131 4.98 -5.66 -0.56
CA ASN A 131 4.62 -6.99 -0.09
C ASN A 131 4.39 -7.00 1.42
N ILE A 132 3.52 -7.90 1.87
CA ILE A 132 3.20 -8.13 3.27
C ILE A 132 3.47 -9.59 3.61
N LEU A 133 3.75 -9.86 4.89
CA LEU A 133 3.74 -11.22 5.39
C LEU A 133 2.35 -11.82 5.19
N HIS A 134 2.30 -13.02 4.63
CA HIS A 134 1.08 -13.78 4.45
C HIS A 134 1.30 -15.15 5.07
N ASP A 135 0.39 -15.58 5.95
CA ASP A 135 0.42 -16.93 6.48
C ASP A 135 -0.27 -17.84 5.46
N PRO A 136 0.46 -18.75 4.78
CA PRO A 136 -0.16 -19.70 3.89
C PRO A 136 -1.07 -20.61 4.71
N THR A 137 -2.38 -20.31 4.70
CA THR A 137 -3.36 -21.22 5.27
C THR A 137 -3.36 -22.46 4.39
N GLY A 138 -2.81 -23.57 4.90
CA GLY A 138 -2.48 -24.79 4.15
C GLY A 138 -3.63 -25.57 3.49
N GLU A 139 -4.75 -24.90 3.18
CA GLU A 139 -5.84 -25.43 2.36
C GLU A 139 -5.62 -25.21 0.86
N ASN A 140 -4.96 -24.12 0.47
CA ASN A 140 -4.46 -23.91 -0.89
C ASN A 140 -2.97 -24.26 -0.89
N ASP A 141 -2.46 -24.81 -1.98
CA ASP A 141 -1.02 -25.13 -2.15
C ASP A 141 -0.12 -23.86 -2.16
N ASP A 142 -0.62 -22.74 -1.63
CA ASP A 142 0.13 -21.51 -1.36
C ASP A 142 1.19 -21.85 -0.31
N ARG A 143 2.44 -21.69 -0.70
CA ARG A 143 3.62 -21.95 0.13
C ARG A 143 4.49 -20.70 0.27
N ARG A 144 4.04 -19.59 -0.31
CA ARG A 144 4.77 -18.34 -0.32
C ARG A 144 4.42 -17.55 0.94
N PRO A 145 5.41 -17.17 1.78
CA PRO A 145 5.16 -16.52 3.06
C PRO A 145 4.81 -15.03 2.91
N TYR A 146 4.46 -14.58 1.70
CA TYR A 146 4.18 -13.17 1.42
C TYR A 146 3.24 -13.04 0.21
N ARG A 147 2.51 -11.93 0.18
CA ARG A 147 1.66 -11.53 -0.94
C ARG A 147 1.86 -10.04 -1.22
N TYR A 148 1.60 -9.62 -2.45
CA TYR A 148 1.61 -8.20 -2.80
C TYR A 148 0.26 -7.56 -2.46
N LEU A 149 0.31 -6.36 -1.86
CA LEU A 149 -0.85 -5.66 -1.33
C LEU A 149 -1.08 -4.33 -2.04
N GLY A 150 -2.33 -4.10 -2.43
CA GLY A 150 -2.82 -2.85 -2.97
C GLY A 150 -2.59 -2.73 -4.47
N ARG A 151 -3.60 -2.31 -5.23
CA ARG A 151 -3.50 -2.11 -6.68
C ARG A 151 -4.10 -0.80 -7.15
N LYS A 152 -3.63 -0.33 -8.30
CA LYS A 152 -4.14 0.85 -9.02
C LYS A 152 -4.68 0.45 -10.38
N LEU A 153 -5.88 0.91 -10.72
CA LEU A 153 -6.56 0.64 -11.99
C LEU A 153 -7.09 1.95 -12.57
N GLU A 154 -7.05 2.13 -13.89
CA GLU A 154 -7.86 3.19 -14.50
C GLU A 154 -9.34 2.92 -14.23
N LEU A 155 -10.12 3.98 -13.99
CA LEU A 155 -11.54 3.83 -13.65
C LEU A 155 -12.32 3.06 -14.73
N SER A 156 -11.93 3.19 -16.00
CA SER A 156 -12.52 2.47 -17.13
C SER A 156 -12.32 0.95 -17.07
N GLN A 157 -11.28 0.49 -16.36
CA GLN A 157 -10.91 -0.92 -16.18
C GLN A 157 -11.43 -1.48 -14.85
N TRP A 158 -11.83 -0.61 -13.93
CA TRP A 158 -12.31 -1.03 -12.62
C TRP A 158 -13.71 -1.64 -12.71
N GLN A 159 -13.84 -2.89 -12.25
CA GLN A 159 -15.10 -3.61 -12.16
C GLN A 159 -15.38 -3.93 -10.69
N ALA A 160 -16.50 -3.44 -10.18
CA ALA A 160 -16.94 -3.77 -8.83
C ALA A 160 -17.38 -5.24 -8.75
N GLY A 161 -16.93 -5.99 -7.74
CA GLY A 161 -17.41 -7.34 -7.43
C GLY A 161 -16.83 -8.48 -8.27
N GLY A 162 -15.57 -8.36 -8.74
CA GLY A 162 -14.85 -9.46 -9.37
C GLY A 162 -14.41 -10.56 -8.38
N SER A 163 -13.88 -11.68 -8.89
CA SER A 163 -13.33 -12.81 -8.10
C SER A 163 -11.96 -12.49 -7.46
N ALA A 164 -11.80 -11.29 -6.95
CA ALA A 164 -10.57 -10.80 -6.34
C ALA A 164 -10.47 -11.22 -4.87
N GLU A 165 -9.24 -11.42 -4.40
CA GLU A 165 -8.95 -11.64 -2.98
C GLU A 165 -8.60 -10.31 -2.32
N TYR A 166 -9.07 -10.11 -1.09
CA TYR A 166 -8.86 -8.89 -0.32
C TYR A 166 -8.51 -9.24 1.12
N THR A 167 -7.71 -8.40 1.78
CA THR A 167 -7.41 -8.60 3.21
C THR A 167 -8.68 -8.42 4.05
N GLU A 168 -8.89 -9.27 5.05
CA GLU A 168 -10.07 -9.19 5.93
C GLU A 168 -10.19 -7.88 6.71
N ALA A 169 -9.05 -7.22 6.96
CA ALA A 169 -8.97 -5.97 7.67
C ALA A 169 -7.84 -5.11 7.14
N LEU A 170 -8.10 -3.81 7.01
CA LEU A 170 -7.08 -2.80 6.72
C LEU A 170 -7.22 -1.66 7.72
N SER A 171 -6.12 -1.29 8.36
CA SER A 171 -6.01 -0.13 9.25
C SER A 171 -4.79 0.72 8.90
N VAL A 172 -4.57 1.79 9.68
CA VAL A 172 -3.33 2.60 9.58
C VAL A 172 -2.06 1.80 9.88
N MET A 173 -2.19 0.63 10.52
CA MET A 173 -1.09 -0.26 10.88
C MET A 173 -0.88 -1.41 9.88
N GLY A 174 -1.50 -1.35 8.70
CA GLY A 174 -1.43 -2.40 7.67
C GLY A 174 -2.63 -3.33 7.68
N PRO A 175 -2.49 -4.58 7.19
CA PRO A 175 -3.57 -5.54 7.03
C PRO A 175 -4.03 -6.18 8.37
N HIS A 176 -4.13 -5.35 9.42
CA HIS A 176 -4.43 -5.76 10.78
C HIS A 176 -5.31 -4.72 11.47
N ALA A 177 -6.45 -5.13 12.03
CA ALA A 177 -7.27 -4.27 12.89
C ALA A 177 -6.94 -4.43 14.39
N ARG A 178 -6.31 -5.54 14.77
CA ARG A 178 -5.97 -5.87 16.16
C ARG A 178 -4.52 -6.30 16.24
N LEU A 179 -3.77 -5.72 17.18
CA LEU A 179 -2.36 -5.99 17.39
C LEU A 179 -2.10 -6.33 18.85
N THR A 180 -1.27 -7.33 19.10
CA THR A 180 -0.77 -7.67 20.46
C THR A 180 0.57 -7.02 20.75
N SER A 181 1.29 -6.56 19.73
CA SER A 181 2.53 -5.81 19.82
C SER A 181 2.59 -4.74 18.73
N LEU A 182 3.34 -3.67 19.00
CA LEU A 182 3.70 -2.65 18.02
C LEU A 182 5.19 -2.75 17.74
N ASP A 183 5.53 -2.82 16.46
CA ASP A 183 6.89 -2.65 15.96
C ASP A 183 6.94 -1.41 15.06
N ASN A 184 8.15 -1.02 14.68
CA ASN A 184 8.37 0.17 13.85
C ASN A 184 7.74 0.04 12.46
N GLU A 185 7.72 -1.17 11.89
CA GLU A 185 7.12 -1.43 10.59
C GLU A 185 5.61 -1.12 10.63
N LYS A 186 4.86 -1.76 11.54
CA LYS A 186 3.41 -1.55 11.69
C LYS A 186 3.11 -0.11 12.06
N ALA A 187 3.83 0.44 13.04
CA ALA A 187 3.61 1.80 13.52
C ALA A 187 3.84 2.89 12.44
N THR A 188 4.66 2.59 11.43
CA THR A 188 4.95 3.53 10.34
C THR A 188 4.24 3.17 9.04
N PHE A 189 3.44 2.11 8.99
CA PHE A 189 2.84 1.59 7.76
C PHE A 189 2.17 2.69 6.93
N ALA A 190 1.16 3.37 7.47
CA ALA A 190 0.50 4.47 6.75
C ALA A 190 1.27 5.79 6.77
N ALA A 191 2.27 5.94 7.64
CA ALA A 191 2.99 7.19 7.86
C ALA A 191 4.25 7.33 6.97
N PHE A 192 4.74 6.24 6.39
CA PHE A 192 5.95 6.21 5.59
C PHE A 192 5.64 5.73 4.17
N TYR A 193 5.68 6.65 3.20
CA TYR A 193 5.22 6.40 1.81
C TYR A 193 5.73 5.07 1.21
N PRO A 194 7.02 4.70 1.29
CA PRO A 194 7.49 3.41 0.78
C PRO A 194 6.73 2.20 1.32
N ASN A 195 6.41 2.17 2.63
CA ASN A 195 5.68 1.07 3.28
C ASN A 195 4.24 0.91 2.80
N CYS A 196 3.64 1.93 2.19
CA CYS A 196 2.24 1.91 1.78
C CYS A 196 1.97 2.46 0.38
N ARG A 197 2.98 2.54 -0.49
CA ARG A 197 2.88 3.25 -1.79
C ARG A 197 1.80 2.72 -2.73
N SER A 198 1.42 1.45 -2.62
CA SER A 198 0.33 0.82 -3.37
C SER A 198 -0.99 0.74 -2.60
N VAL A 199 -1.00 1.15 -1.32
CA VAL A 199 -2.12 1.02 -0.38
C VAL A 199 -2.72 2.40 -0.08
N PHE A 200 -1.91 3.30 0.49
CA PHE A 200 -2.25 4.71 0.76
C PHE A 200 -1.39 5.66 -0.08
N GLY A 201 -0.96 5.18 -1.24
CA GLY A 201 -0.20 5.95 -2.20
C GLY A 201 -0.77 5.82 -3.60
N PHE A 202 -0.39 6.77 -4.46
CA PHE A 202 -0.69 6.73 -5.88
C PHE A 202 0.47 7.36 -6.67
N HIS A 203 0.74 6.86 -7.86
CA HIS A 203 1.75 7.42 -8.77
C HIS A 203 1.09 7.73 -10.11
N ASP A 204 1.14 9.00 -10.51
CA ASP A 204 0.78 9.47 -11.85
C ASP A 204 2.04 9.61 -12.71
N PRO A 205 2.24 8.73 -13.72
CA PRO A 205 3.43 8.74 -14.57
C PRO A 205 3.36 9.75 -15.72
N ASP A 206 2.20 10.34 -16.02
CA ASP A 206 2.03 11.15 -17.24
C ASP A 206 2.77 12.50 -17.15
N TYR A 207 3.25 12.88 -15.95
CA TYR A 207 3.91 14.15 -15.76
C TYR A 207 5.44 14.06 -15.78
N THR A 208 6.02 14.42 -16.92
CA THR A 208 7.47 14.36 -17.17
C THR A 208 8.09 15.71 -17.54
N GLN A 209 7.30 16.80 -17.51
CA GLN A 209 7.85 18.16 -17.71
C GLN A 209 8.75 18.55 -16.54
N ALA A 210 9.48 19.68 -16.61
CA ALA A 210 10.54 20.07 -15.67
C ALA A 210 10.08 20.81 -14.39
N THR A 211 8.84 21.27 -14.31
CA THR A 211 8.29 22.01 -13.15
C THR A 211 6.85 21.59 -12.93
N PRO A 212 6.31 21.46 -11.70
CA PRO A 212 4.91 21.10 -11.48
C PRO A 212 3.94 22.02 -12.27
N PRO A 213 2.86 21.49 -12.87
CA PRO A 213 2.00 22.30 -13.69
C PRO A 213 1.20 23.27 -12.83
N LYS A 214 1.11 24.52 -13.28
CA LYS A 214 0.19 25.48 -12.66
C LYS A 214 -1.25 25.03 -12.88
N GLY A 215 -2.01 24.89 -11.79
CA GLY A 215 -3.42 24.48 -11.84
C GLY A 215 -3.65 23.00 -12.11
N LEU A 216 -2.67 22.14 -11.81
CA LEU A 216 -2.90 20.71 -11.66
C LEU A 216 -3.57 20.45 -10.32
N GLU A 217 -4.67 19.70 -10.36
CA GLU A 217 -5.47 19.37 -9.19
C GLU A 217 -5.71 17.87 -9.12
N TYR A 218 -5.62 17.32 -7.90
CA TYR A 218 -6.01 15.96 -7.59
C TYR A 218 -7.12 15.98 -6.55
N ASP A 219 -8.25 15.38 -6.90
CA ASP A 219 -9.31 15.05 -5.94
C ASP A 219 -9.15 13.59 -5.52
N VAL A 220 -9.22 13.34 -4.21
CA VAL A 220 -9.11 12.00 -3.62
C VAL A 220 -10.36 11.74 -2.78
N ILE A 221 -11.11 10.71 -3.13
CA ILE A 221 -12.36 10.34 -2.44
C ILE A 221 -12.25 8.89 -1.98
N GLY A 222 -12.28 8.66 -0.67
CA GLY A 222 -12.23 7.34 -0.05
C GLY A 222 -13.59 6.80 0.35
N TRP A 223 -13.81 5.50 0.21
CA TRP A 223 -14.96 4.79 0.79
C TRP A 223 -14.59 3.37 1.24
N TYR A 224 -15.48 2.78 2.04
CA TYR A 224 -15.39 1.38 2.46
C TYR A 224 -16.14 0.50 1.47
N SER A 225 -15.49 -0.56 1.01
CA SER A 225 -16.10 -1.63 0.23
C SER A 225 -15.85 -2.97 0.93
N THR A 226 -16.85 -3.85 0.90
CA THR A 226 -16.71 -5.25 1.30
C THR A 226 -16.47 -6.12 0.09
#